data_AF-A0A2X3ERH4-F1
#
_entry.id   AF-A0A2X3ERH4-F1
#
_cell.length_a   1.000
_cell.length_b   1.000
_cell.length_c   1.000
_cell.angle_alpha   90.00
_cell.angle_beta   90.00
_cell.angle_gamma   90.00
#
_symmetry.space_group_name_H-M   'P 1'
#
loop_
_entity.id
_entity.type
_entity.pdbx_description
1 polymer ?
#
loop_
_entity_poly.entity_id
_entity_poly.type
_entity_poly.pdbx_seq_one_letter_code
_entity_poly.pdbx_strand_id
1 'polypeptide(L)'
;MDIDEAREKYARGLAISLTDRQIDDQLLNRLRQSLEPHRSGTIPVHLYYQRADARARLRFGATWRVSPSDRLLNDLRGLIGSEQVELEFD
;
A
#
# COMPACT_ATOMS: atom_id res chain seq x y z
N MET A 1 -10.49 23.36 -0.48
CA MET A 1 -9.66 22.40 0.26
C MET A 1 -9.78 21.11 -0.53
N ASP A 2 -8.78 20.82 -1.35
CA ASP A 2 -8.80 19.66 -2.24
C ASP A 2 -8.65 18.39 -1.40
N ILE A 3 -9.39 17.35 -1.77
CA ILE A 3 -9.37 16.04 -1.11
C ILE A 3 -7.94 15.47 -1.09
N ASP A 4 -7.10 15.84 -2.06
CA ASP A 4 -5.72 15.37 -2.17
C ASP A 4 -4.77 16.02 -1.15
N GLU A 5 -4.91 17.32 -0.89
CA GLU A 5 -4.14 17.99 0.18
C GLU A 5 -4.52 17.42 1.56
N ALA A 6 -5.80 17.11 1.77
CA ALA A 6 -6.23 16.47 3.00
C ALA A 6 -5.64 15.06 3.13
N ARG A 7 -5.65 14.26 2.06
CA ARG A 7 -5.04 12.92 2.08
C ARG A 7 -3.55 12.97 2.35
N GLU A 8 -2.81 13.86 1.72
CA GLU A 8 -1.37 13.99 1.96
C GLU A 8 -1.05 14.45 3.38
N LYS A 9 -1.91 15.29 3.97
CA LYS A 9 -1.71 15.85 5.32
C LYS A 9 -2.16 14.92 6.45
N TYR A 10 -3.20 14.11 6.24
CA TYR A 10 -3.80 13.27 7.27
C TYR A 10 -3.47 11.78 7.13
N ALA A 11 -3.07 11.30 5.94
CA ALA A 11 -2.67 9.90 5.79
C ALA A 11 -1.38 9.63 6.58
N ARG A 12 -1.43 8.60 7.42
CA ARG A 12 -0.31 8.13 8.25
C ARG A 12 0.42 6.95 7.64
N GLY A 13 -0.19 6.28 6.67
CA GLY A 13 0.37 5.10 6.03
C GLY A 13 -0.50 4.59 4.88
N LEU A 14 0.12 3.83 4.00
CA LEU A 14 -0.57 3.02 3.00
C LEU A 14 -0.64 1.59 3.53
N ALA A 15 -1.86 1.10 3.78
CA ALA A 15 -2.13 -0.27 4.15
C ALA A 15 -2.45 -1.10 2.90
N ILE A 16 -1.72 -2.18 2.75
CA ILE A 16 -1.91 -3.19 1.72
C ILE A 16 -2.29 -4.49 2.42
N SER A 17 -3.46 -5.02 2.15
CA SER A 17 -3.91 -6.28 2.72
C SER A 17 -3.78 -7.39 1.68
N LEU A 18 -3.18 -8.52 2.04
CA LEU A 18 -3.07 -9.69 1.17
C LEU A 18 -3.38 -10.97 1.94
N THR A 19 -4.07 -11.89 1.27
CA THR A 19 -4.33 -13.23 1.78
C THR A 19 -3.30 -14.25 1.26
N ASP A 20 -3.19 -15.40 1.92
CA ASP A 20 -2.35 -16.51 1.46
C ASP A 20 -2.68 -17.04 0.06
N ARG A 21 -3.92 -16.87 -0.39
CA ARG A 21 -4.36 -17.24 -1.74
C ARG A 21 -3.92 -16.26 -2.82
N GLN A 22 -3.63 -15.01 -2.45
CA GLN A 22 -3.25 -13.95 -3.38
C GLN A 22 -1.74 -13.79 -3.45
N ILE A 23 -1.02 -14.09 -2.37
CA ILE A 23 0.42 -13.86 -2.31
C ILE A 23 1.18 -14.92 -3.12
N ASP A 24 1.88 -14.47 -4.16
CA ASP A 24 2.87 -15.26 -4.89
C ASP A 24 4.03 -14.36 -5.34
N ASP A 25 5.11 -14.96 -5.83
CA ASP A 25 6.30 -14.22 -6.29
C ASP A 25 5.99 -13.25 -7.43
N GLN A 26 5.00 -13.56 -8.28
CA GLN A 26 4.62 -12.72 -9.41
C GLN A 26 3.89 -11.46 -8.93
N LEU A 27 2.97 -11.60 -7.98
CA LEU A 27 2.24 -10.50 -7.38
C LEU A 27 3.19 -9.59 -6.60
N LEU A 28 4.08 -10.16 -5.79
CA LEU A 28 5.06 -9.38 -5.04
C LEU A 28 5.98 -8.59 -5.98
N ASN A 29 6.41 -9.17 -7.10
CA ASN A 29 7.18 -8.47 -8.12
C ASN A 29 6.38 -7.32 -8.77
N ARG A 30 5.10 -7.54 -9.11
CA ARG A 30 4.24 -6.48 -9.66
C ARG A 30 3.98 -5.37 -8.66
N LEU A 31 3.75 -5.72 -7.39
CA LEU A 31 3.56 -4.77 -6.31
C LEU A 31 4.80 -3.89 -6.15
N ARG A 32 5.99 -4.52 -6.14
CA ARG A 32 7.27 -3.83 -6.13
C ARG A 32 7.40 -2.85 -7.31
N GLN A 33 7.11 -3.29 -8.52
CA GLN A 33 7.17 -2.46 -9.73
C GLN A 33 6.18 -1.28 -9.70
N SER A 34 5.00 -1.47 -9.10
CA SER A 34 4.01 -0.41 -8.91
C SER A 34 4.45 0.60 -7.86
N LEU A 35 5.10 0.18 -6.78
CA LEU A 35 5.59 1.08 -5.72
C LEU A 35 6.88 1.82 -6.10
N GLU A 36 7.77 1.19 -6.88
CA GLU A 36 9.08 1.72 -7.30
C GLU A 36 9.04 3.17 -7.85
N PRO A 37 8.14 3.54 -8.79
CA PRO A 37 8.08 4.90 -9.33
C PRO A 37 7.51 5.93 -8.35
N HIS A 38 6.83 5.49 -7.30
CA HIS A 38 6.22 6.35 -6.29
C HIS A 38 7.05 6.44 -5.00
N ARG A 39 8.26 5.86 -4.98
CA ARG A 39 9.20 5.97 -3.86
C ARG A 39 9.65 7.41 -3.64
N SER A 40 10.21 7.65 -2.45
CA SER A 40 10.64 8.98 -1.96
C SER A 40 9.48 9.87 -1.52
N GLY A 41 8.35 9.28 -1.14
CA GLY A 41 7.25 10.02 -0.56
C GLY A 41 7.28 10.10 0.97
N THR A 42 6.16 10.52 1.53
CA THR A 42 6.06 10.96 2.93
C THR A 42 5.55 9.88 3.87
N ILE A 43 4.76 8.92 3.38
CA ILE A 43 4.07 7.95 4.22
C ILE A 43 4.69 6.54 4.13
N PRO A 44 4.75 5.78 5.24
CA PRO A 44 5.18 4.38 5.23
C PRO A 44 4.18 3.47 4.52
N VAL A 45 4.68 2.36 3.98
CA VAL A 45 3.87 1.26 3.43
C VAL A 45 3.85 0.11 4.43
N HIS A 46 2.65 -0.38 4.75
CA HIS A 46 2.40 -1.52 5.59
C HIS A 46 1.73 -2.63 4.79
N LEU A 47 2.27 -3.84 4.87
CA LEU A 47 1.67 -5.04 4.32
C LEU A 47 1.06 -5.87 5.46
N TYR A 48 -0.26 -5.96 5.46
CA TYR A 48 -1.02 -6.86 6.32
C TYR A 48 -1.21 -8.18 5.59
N TYR A 49 -0.53 -9.20 6.07
CA TYR A 49 -0.66 -10.55 5.55
C TYR A 49 -1.57 -11.36 6.46
N GLN A 50 -2.60 -11.97 5.88
CA GLN A 50 -3.56 -12.80 6.61
C GLN A 50 -3.62 -14.22 6.04
N ARG A 51 -3.51 -15.20 6.94
CA ARG A 51 -3.76 -16.62 6.69
C ARG A 51 -4.92 -17.09 7.57
N ALA A 52 -5.35 -18.33 7.39
CA ALA A 52 -6.39 -18.93 8.21
C ALA A 52 -6.03 -18.97 9.71
N ASP A 53 -4.74 -19.05 10.03
CA ASP A 53 -4.21 -19.29 11.38
C ASP A 53 -3.35 -18.13 11.93
N ALA A 54 -3.02 -17.13 11.11
CA ALA A 54 -2.09 -16.08 11.48
C ALA A 54 -2.36 -14.75 10.77
N ARG A 55 -2.01 -13.65 11.44
CA ARG A 55 -1.91 -12.32 10.85
C ARG A 55 -0.53 -11.75 11.13
N ALA A 56 0.11 -11.24 10.08
CA ALA A 56 1.39 -10.56 10.19
C ALA A 56 1.25 -9.13 9.65
N ARG A 57 1.93 -8.19 10.31
CA ARG A 57 2.10 -6.83 9.79
C ARG A 57 3.58 -6.64 9.45
N LEU A 58 3.85 -6.39 8.19
CA LEU A 58 5.19 -6.10 7.68
C LEU A 58 5.25 -4.61 7.37
N ARG A 59 6.21 -3.90 7.96
CA ARG A 59 6.50 -2.51 7.61
C ARG A 59 7.64 -2.50 6.61
N PHE A 60 7.45 -1.83 5.48
CA PHE A 60 8.52 -1.70 4.50
C PHE A 60 9.59 -0.73 5.02
N GLY A 61 10.83 -0.91 4.55
CA GLY A 61 11.94 -0.03 4.93
C GLY A 61 11.69 1.43 4.55
N ALA A 62 12.40 2.36 5.19
CA ALA A 62 12.19 3.80 4.96
C ALA A 62 12.35 4.24 3.49
N THR A 63 13.13 3.50 2.69
CA THR A 63 13.30 3.72 1.24
C THR A 63 12.05 3.44 0.42
N TRP A 64 11.06 2.75 1.00
CA TRP A 64 9.79 2.39 0.39
C TRP A 64 8.65 3.33 0.79
N ARG A 65 8.95 4.47 1.41
CA ARG A 65 7.93 5.49 1.62
C ARG A 65 7.43 6.02 0.28
N VAL A 66 6.13 6.23 0.20
CA VAL A 66 5.42 6.65 -1.01
C VAL A 66 4.59 7.91 -0.75
N SER A 67 4.22 8.60 -1.82
CA SER A 67 3.24 9.70 -1.74
C SER A 67 1.86 9.15 -2.10
N PRO A 68 0.80 9.44 -1.31
CA PRO A 68 -0.55 8.90 -1.51
C PRO A 68 -1.27 9.57 -2.70
N SER A 69 -0.69 9.46 -3.89
CA SER A 69 -1.30 9.97 -5.13
C SER A 69 -2.42 9.07 -5.61
N ASP A 70 -3.45 9.65 -6.26
CA ASP A 70 -4.52 8.89 -6.88
C ASP A 70 -4.00 7.85 -7.89
N ARG A 71 -2.93 8.18 -8.62
CA ARG A 71 -2.29 7.26 -9.56
C ARG A 71 -1.81 5.99 -8.87
N LEU A 72 -1.04 6.14 -7.79
CA LEU A 72 -0.55 4.99 -7.01
C LEU A 72 -1.72 4.16 -6.48
N LEU A 73 -2.72 4.81 -5.89
CA LEU A 73 -3.88 4.12 -5.35
C LEU A 73 -4.63 3.35 -6.45
N ASN A 74 -4.87 3.97 -7.60
CA ASN A 74 -5.56 3.32 -8.72
C ASN A 74 -4.76 2.16 -9.31
N ASP A 75 -3.44 2.29 -9.45
CA ASP A 75 -2.56 1.22 -9.94
C ASP A 75 -2.58 0.01 -8.98
N LEU A 76 -2.48 0.27 -7.66
CA LEU A 76 -2.57 -0.79 -6.65
C LEU A 76 -3.96 -1.43 -6.62
N ARG A 77 -5.03 -0.63 -6.65
CA ARG A 77 -6.41 -1.16 -6.66
C ARG A 77 -6.70 -1.99 -7.91
N GLY A 78 -6.14 -1.62 -9.06
CA GLY A 78 -6.20 -2.42 -10.28
C GLY A 78 -5.42 -3.74 -10.19
N LEU A 79 -4.35 -3.77 -9.38
CA LEU A 79 -3.49 -4.95 -9.21
C LEU A 79 -4.04 -5.96 -8.18
N ILE A 80 -4.47 -5.48 -7.02
CA ILE A 80 -4.85 -6.32 -5.86
C ILE A 80 -6.29 -6.17 -5.41
N GLY A 81 -7.05 -5.26 -6.02
CA GLY A 81 -8.44 -4.97 -5.69
C GLY A 81 -8.58 -3.78 -4.75
N SER A 82 -9.72 -3.08 -4.86
CA SER A 82 -9.99 -1.86 -4.11
C SER A 82 -10.04 -2.06 -2.59
N GLU A 83 -10.55 -3.22 -2.15
CA GLU A 83 -10.65 -3.58 -0.73
C GLU A 83 -9.31 -3.93 -0.08
N GLN A 84 -8.27 -4.13 -0.90
CA GLN A 84 -6.94 -4.49 -0.42
C GLN A 84 -6.01 -3.28 -0.27
N VAL A 85 -6.47 -2.07 -0.61
CA VAL A 85 -5.68 -0.84 -0.62
C VAL A 85 -6.41 0.23 0.19
N GLU A 86 -5.87 0.53 1.35
CA GLU A 86 -6.43 1.52 2.27
C GLU A 86 -5.37 2.56 2.66
N LEU A 87 -5.81 3.80 2.83
CA LEU A 87 -5.00 4.81 3.52
C LEU A 87 -5.34 4.75 5.00
N GLU A 88 -4.31 4.66 5.83
CA GLU A 88 -4.44 4.72 7.29
C GLU A 88 -4.53 6.20 7.71
N PHE A 89 -5.53 6.54 8.53
CA PHE A 89 -5.74 7.85 9.13
C PHE A 89 -5.79 7.70 10.66
N ASP A 90 -5.48 8.76 11.41
CA ASP A 90 -5.76 8.85 12.86
C ASP A 90 -7.23 9.24 13.11
#